data_AF-A0A1S2KGN1-F1
#
_entry.id   AF-A0A1S2KGN1-F1
#
_cell.length_a   1.000
_cell.length_b   1.000
_cell.length_c   1.000
_cell.angle_alpha   90.00
_cell.angle_beta   90.00
_cell.angle_gamma   90.00
#
_symmetry.space_group_name_H-M   'P 1'
#
loop_
_entity.id
_entity.type
_entity.pdbx_description
1 polymer ?
#
loop_
_entity_poly.entity_id
_entity_poly.type
_entity_poly.pdbx_seq_one_letter_code
_entity_poly.pdbx_strand_id
1 'polypeptide(L)'
;MAFHAPLTNHHADGTLCPAGHRHTSSGKPLHDDCSGRAYTQAVSSSGWEIKQPGKGYVAECRKRHLASHAQGPKVLRDLLRLDAS
;
A
#
# COMPACT_ATOMS: atom_id res chain seq x y z
N MET A 1 -12.75 10.33 8.37
CA MET A 1 -11.54 10.47 7.54
C MET A 1 -11.24 9.12 6.90
N ALA A 2 -11.04 9.06 5.58
CA ALA A 2 -10.57 7.84 4.94
C ALA A 2 -9.07 7.68 5.22
N PHE A 3 -8.64 6.49 5.62
CA PHE A 3 -7.21 6.19 5.73
C PHE A 3 -6.66 5.97 4.33
N HIS A 4 -5.58 6.66 4.01
CA HIS A 4 -4.89 6.50 2.74
C HIS A 4 -3.57 5.80 2.98
N ALA A 5 -3.16 4.99 2.00
CA ALA A 5 -1.85 4.37 1.94
C ALA A 5 -1.43 4.34 0.47
N PRO A 6 -0.79 5.39 -0.09
CA PRO A 6 -0.31 5.39 -1.47
C PRO A 6 0.65 4.21 -1.71
N LEU A 7 0.56 3.60 -2.88
CA LEU A 7 1.44 2.50 -3.30
C LEU A 7 2.45 3.05 -4.31
N THR A 8 3.72 3.08 -3.96
CA THR A 8 4.79 3.66 -4.77
C THR A 8 5.82 2.60 -5.19
N ASN A 9 6.36 2.74 -6.40
CA ASN A 9 7.47 1.91 -6.88
C ASN A 9 8.75 2.73 -6.81
N HIS A 10 9.86 2.09 -6.47
CA HIS A 10 11.16 2.76 -6.34
C HIS A 10 12.26 2.01 -7.08
N HIS A 11 13.22 2.78 -7.58
CA HIS A 11 14.46 2.31 -8.16
C HIS A 11 15.47 1.92 -7.06
N ALA A 12 16.61 1.34 -7.46
CA ALA A 12 17.63 0.86 -6.53
C ALA A 12 18.29 1.99 -5.71
N ASP A 13 18.39 3.18 -6.30
CA ASP A 13 18.86 4.41 -5.65
C ASP A 13 17.81 5.04 -4.72
N GLY A 14 16.63 4.43 -4.59
CA GLY A 14 15.53 4.90 -3.76
C GLY A 14 14.63 5.94 -4.42
N THR A 15 14.97 6.41 -5.63
CA THR A 15 14.16 7.37 -6.36
C THR A 15 12.79 6.79 -6.73
N LEU A 16 11.78 7.66 -6.77
CA LEU A 16 10.41 7.27 -7.10
C LEU A 16 10.33 6.95 -8.59
N CYS A 17 9.83 5.76 -8.90
CA CYS A 17 9.54 5.40 -10.28
C CYS A 17 8.22 6.04 -10.73
N PRO A 18 8.20 6.78 -11.85
CA PRO A 18 7.00 7.43 -12.37
C PRO A 18 5.81 6.47 -12.53
N ALA A 19 4.59 6.95 -12.26
CA ALA A 19 3.39 6.12 -12.34
C ALA A 19 3.10 5.57 -13.76
N GLY A 20 3.58 6.27 -14.80
CA GLY A 20 3.50 5.82 -16.20
C GLY A 20 4.44 4.66 -16.53
N HIS A 21 5.51 4.45 -15.74
CA HIS A 21 6.47 3.37 -15.97
C HIS A 21 5.87 2.03 -15.53
N ARG A 22 5.55 1.20 -16.52
CA ARG A 22 5.10 -0.17 -16.28
C ARG A 22 6.30 -1.09 -16.13
N HIS A 23 6.10 -2.10 -15.29
CA HIS A 23 7.11 -3.13 -15.04
C HIS A 23 6.45 -4.50 -15.16
N THR A 24 7.24 -5.51 -15.52
CA THR A 24 6.83 -6.91 -15.38
C THR A 24 6.60 -7.26 -13.91
N SER A 25 6.05 -8.45 -13.66
CA SER A 25 5.94 -9.03 -12.31
C SER A 25 7.30 -9.08 -11.60
N SER A 26 8.36 -9.44 -12.33
CA SER A 26 9.75 -9.48 -11.86
C SER A 26 10.40 -8.10 -11.67
N GLY A 27 9.71 -7.00 -11.98
CA GLY A 27 10.23 -5.64 -11.80
C GLY A 27 11.06 -5.12 -12.98
N LYS A 28 11.19 -5.88 -14.07
CA LYS A 28 11.85 -5.40 -15.28
C LYS A 28 11.04 -4.25 -15.91
N PRO A 29 11.69 -3.18 -16.35
CA PRO A 29 11.02 -2.05 -16.99
C PRO A 29 10.41 -2.48 -18.33
N LEU A 30 9.28 -1.84 -18.70
CA LEU A 30 8.69 -1.91 -20.04
C LEU A 30 8.86 -0.59 -20.82
N HIS A 31 9.75 0.27 -20.33
CA HIS A 31 10.07 1.58 -20.90
C HIS A 31 11.59 1.74 -20.89
N ASP A 32 12.16 2.26 -21.98
CA ASP A 32 13.61 2.30 -22.17
C ASP A 32 14.30 3.23 -21.14
N ASP A 33 13.64 4.34 -20.77
CA ASP A 33 14.16 5.30 -19.78
C ASP A 33 13.95 4.88 -18.31
N CYS A 34 13.77 3.59 -18.04
CA CYS A 34 13.48 3.10 -16.68
C CYS A 34 14.50 2.03 -16.26
N SER A 35 15.22 2.26 -15.17
CA SER A 35 16.21 1.28 -14.63
C SER A 35 15.57 0.04 -14.00
N GLY A 36 14.25 0.02 -13.87
CA GLY A 36 13.48 -1.06 -13.28
C GLY A 36 13.15 -0.81 -11.80
N ARG A 37 12.22 -1.61 -11.28
CA ARG A 37 11.74 -1.49 -9.89
C ARG A 37 12.58 -2.37 -8.97
N ALA A 38 13.21 -1.77 -7.98
CA ALA A 38 13.87 -2.50 -6.89
C ALA A 38 12.89 -2.90 -5.79
N TYR A 39 11.98 -2.00 -5.41
CA TYR A 39 10.97 -2.29 -4.39
C TYR A 39 9.67 -1.51 -4.58
N THR A 40 8.64 -1.97 -3.88
CA THR A 40 7.36 -1.27 -3.72
C THR A 40 7.21 -0.89 -2.26
N GLN A 41 6.63 0.29 -2.01
CA GLN A 41 6.38 0.80 -0.67
C GLN A 41 4.92 1.23 -0.55
N ALA A 42 4.35 1.07 0.64
CA ALA A 42 3.09 1.70 1.01
C ALA A 42 3.25 2.37 2.37
N VAL A 43 2.90 3.65 2.44
CA VAL A 43 2.97 4.47 3.67
C VAL A 43 1.58 5.00 3.97
N SER A 44 1.07 4.75 5.16
CA SER A 44 -0.23 5.23 5.59
C SER A 44 -0.13 6.52 6.39
N SER A 45 -1.16 7.37 6.28
CA SER A 45 -1.34 8.53 7.15
C SER A 45 -1.46 8.19 8.65
N SER A 46 -1.66 6.91 8.99
CA SER A 46 -1.67 6.40 10.36
C SER A 46 -0.28 6.10 10.95
N GLY A 47 0.79 6.25 10.16
CA GLY A 47 2.17 5.90 10.57
C GLY A 47 2.57 4.45 10.27
N TRP A 48 1.68 3.66 9.67
CA TRP A 48 2.01 2.31 9.19
C TRP A 48 2.78 2.35 7.86
N GLU A 49 3.77 1.48 7.72
CA GLU A 49 4.59 1.36 6.51
C GLU A 49 4.88 -0.12 6.18
N ILE A 50 5.02 -0.42 4.88
CA ILE A 50 5.63 -1.65 4.40
C ILE A 50 6.48 -1.37 3.14
N LYS A 51 7.64 -2.02 3.06
CA LYS A 51 8.58 -1.94 1.93
C LYS A 51 9.09 -3.33 1.57
N GLN A 52 8.85 -3.79 0.34
CA GLN A 52 9.31 -5.11 -0.14
C GLN A 52 9.55 -5.13 -1.66
N PRO A 53 10.41 -6.02 -2.20
CA PRO A 53 10.62 -6.18 -3.65
C PRO A 53 9.35 -6.58 -4.41
N GLY A 54 8.51 -7.42 -3.78
CA GLY A 54 7.29 -7.96 -4.37
C GLY A 54 6.10 -7.01 -4.28
N LYS A 55 5.75 -6.38 -5.42
CA LYS A 55 4.58 -5.48 -5.51
C LYS A 55 3.27 -6.12 -5.04
N GLY A 56 3.04 -7.39 -5.40
CA GLY A 56 1.82 -8.12 -5.04
C GLY A 56 1.66 -8.24 -3.52
N TYR A 57 2.73 -8.64 -2.82
CA TYR A 57 2.71 -8.76 -1.37
C TYR A 57 2.44 -7.43 -0.68
N VAL A 58 3.11 -6.35 -1.10
CA VAL A 58 2.88 -4.99 -0.58
C VAL A 58 1.44 -4.55 -0.82
N ALA A 59 0.89 -4.81 -2.01
CA ALA A 59 -0.49 -4.46 -2.33
C ALA A 59 -1.51 -5.22 -1.47
N GLU A 60 -1.29 -6.50 -1.18
CA GLU A 60 -2.16 -7.29 -0.30
C GLU A 60 -2.08 -6.83 1.16
N CYS A 61 -0.88 -6.59 1.69
CA CYS A 61 -0.70 -6.01 3.03
C CYS A 61 -1.38 -4.64 3.15
N ARG A 62 -1.22 -3.78 2.13
CA ARG A 62 -1.89 -2.48 2.04
C ARG A 62 -3.42 -2.62 2.09
N LYS A 63 -3.99 -3.56 1.32
CA LYS A 63 -5.46 -3.79 1.33
C LYS A 63 -5.94 -4.22 2.72
N ARG A 64 -5.23 -5.15 3.37
CA ARG A 64 -5.54 -5.62 4.73
C ARG A 64 -5.49 -4.48 5.76
N HIS A 65 -4.46 -3.63 5.69
CA HIS A 65 -4.33 -2.45 6.55
C HIS A 65 -5.48 -1.45 6.34
N LEU A 66 -5.85 -1.16 5.09
CA LEU A 66 -6.98 -0.29 4.82
C LEU A 66 -8.32 -0.89 5.31
N ALA A 67 -8.48 -2.20 5.22
CA ALA A 67 -9.66 -2.90 5.71
C ALA A 67 -9.78 -2.86 7.25
N SER A 68 -8.67 -2.95 7.99
CA SER A 68 -8.71 -2.83 9.47
C SER A 68 -9.21 -1.45 9.93
N HIS A 69 -8.95 -0.40 9.15
CA HIS A 69 -9.51 0.93 9.41
C HIS A 69 -11.00 1.04 9.07
N ALA A 70 -11.45 0.36 8.01
CA ALA A 70 -12.87 0.31 7.66
C ALA A 70 -13.71 -0.47 8.70
N GLN A 71 -13.09 -1.43 9.39
CA GLN A 71 -13.68 -2.16 10.51
C GLN A 71 -13.67 -1.36 11.83
N GLY A 72 -13.26 -0.09 11.82
CA GLY A 72 -13.28 0.77 12.98
C GLY A 72 -14.63 0.76 13.70
N PRO A 73 -14.67 1.27 14.93
CA PRO A 73 -14.99 0.54 16.17
C PRO A 73 -16.24 -0.37 16.10
N LYS A 74 -16.41 -1.25 15.11
CA LYS A 74 -17.61 -2.09 15.00
C LYS A 74 -17.64 -3.08 16.15
N VAL A 75 -16.48 -3.67 16.45
CA VAL A 75 -16.23 -4.40 17.70
C VAL A 75 -16.55 -3.56 18.92
N LEU A 76 -16.15 -2.29 18.97
CA LEU A 76 -16.45 -1.44 20.13
C LEU A 76 -17.96 -1.11 20.23
N ARG A 77 -18.64 -0.86 19.11
CA ARG A 77 -20.08 -0.57 19.05
C ARG A 77 -20.91 -1.79 19.43
N ASP A 78 -20.51 -2.97 18.95
CA ASP A 78 -21.12 -4.27 19.30
C ASP A 78 -20.89 -4.58 20.80
N LEU A 79 -19.68 -4.33 21.33
CA LEU A 79 -19.37 -4.49 22.76
C LEU A 79 -20.12 -3.47 23.64
N LEU A 80 -20.31 -2.24 23.15
CA LEU A 80 -20.97 -1.16 23.88
C LEU A 80 -22.50 -1.12 23.66
N ARG A 81 -23.06 -2.01 22.82
CA ARG A 81 -24.51 -2.08 22.47
C ARG A 81 -25.12 -0.73 22.09
N LEU A 82 -24.40 0.07 21.31
CA LEU A 82 -24.83 1.43 20.96
C LEU A 82 -25.98 1.49 19.93
N ASP A 83 -26.43 0.34 19.40
CA ASP A 83 -27.52 0.23 18.42
C ASP A 83 -28.88 -0.17 19.05
N ALA A 84 -29.01 -0.09 20.38
CA ALA A 84 -30.29 -0.30 21.06
C ALA A 84 -31.07 1.02 21.19
N SER A 85 -31.91 1.33 20.20
CA SER A 85 -33.06 2.24 20.33
C SER A 85 -34.13 1.88 19.30
#